data_AF-A0A512JL76-F1
#
_entry.id   AF-A0A512JL76-F1
#
_cell.length_a   1.000
_cell.length_b   1.000
_cell.length_c   1.000
_cell.angle_alpha   90.00
_cell.angle_beta   90.00
_cell.angle_gamma   90.00
#
_symmetry.space_group_name_H-M   'P 1'
#
loop_
_entity.id
_entity.type
_entity.pdbx_description
1 polymer ?
#
loop_
_entity_poly.entity_id
_entity_poly.type
_entity_poly.pdbx_seq_one_letter_code
_entity_poly.pdbx_strand_id
1 'polypeptide(L)'
;MRRPVLAAAVALMLGTGARAAPLPDFVKDTLGEWLVVTDDGKPGCRITLGSEPVGKTWRASPAADCAARLPNVGKAVAWDFSGGVRLYGADRKILLEFGEDETTLMKTSFETPPVHFIVRAKPGVERAPSAPLLIGNWVLRRPGGPALCSVTLSRGAKDGDTDLTLKPGTPCDPAIAKLRLNSARVEDIALMLYGEPETSLRFEASGPESYAKAEGGKPLDMVRAP
;
A
#
# COMPACT_ATOMS: atom_id res chain seq x y z
N MET A 1 12.44 -82.83 26.99
CA MET A 1 12.32 -82.33 25.58
C MET A 1 10.85 -82.05 25.35
N ARG A 2 10.32 -80.95 24.80
CA ARG A 2 10.76 -79.65 24.30
C ARG A 2 9.50 -78.75 24.43
N ARG A 3 9.65 -77.50 24.89
CA ARG A 3 8.58 -76.48 24.90
C ARG A 3 8.44 -75.84 23.52
N PRO A 4 7.24 -75.51 23.01
CA PRO A 4 7.09 -74.55 21.94
C PRO A 4 6.75 -73.15 22.48
N VAL A 5 7.45 -72.15 21.97
CA VAL A 5 7.24 -70.71 22.18
C VAL A 5 6.39 -70.21 21.01
N LEU A 6 5.27 -69.54 21.27
CA LEU A 6 4.55 -68.75 20.26
C LEU A 6 4.87 -67.26 20.47
N ALA A 7 5.38 -66.63 19.41
CA ALA A 7 5.78 -65.24 19.35
C ALA A 7 4.59 -64.31 19.05
N ALA A 8 4.54 -63.17 19.74
CA ALA A 8 3.60 -62.08 19.46
C ALA A 8 4.21 -61.11 18.43
N ALA A 9 3.49 -60.83 17.34
CA ALA A 9 3.85 -59.83 16.34
C ALA A 9 3.23 -58.48 16.71
N VAL A 10 4.07 -57.47 16.97
CA VAL A 10 3.65 -56.08 17.17
C VAL A 10 3.73 -55.35 15.82
N ALA A 11 2.59 -54.90 15.30
CA ALA A 11 2.52 -54.08 14.11
C ALA A 11 2.76 -52.60 14.47
N LEU A 12 3.92 -52.04 14.10
CA LEU A 12 4.15 -50.61 14.12
C LEU A 12 3.42 -49.94 12.95
N MET A 13 2.36 -49.19 13.24
CA MET A 13 1.81 -48.23 12.28
C MET A 13 2.70 -46.98 12.25
N LEU A 14 3.51 -46.85 11.20
CA LEU A 14 4.21 -45.61 10.87
C LEU A 14 3.20 -44.63 10.24
N GLY A 15 2.63 -43.75 11.06
CA GLY A 15 1.87 -42.62 10.57
C GLY A 15 2.81 -41.61 9.90
N THR A 16 2.83 -41.56 8.57
CA THR A 16 3.48 -40.47 7.83
C THR A 16 2.66 -39.21 7.99
N GLY A 17 3.01 -38.36 8.96
CA GLY A 17 2.51 -36.99 9.00
C GLY A 17 2.98 -36.25 7.75
N ALA A 18 2.06 -35.97 6.82
CA ALA A 18 2.36 -35.11 5.68
C ALA A 18 2.71 -33.72 6.22
N ARG A 19 4.00 -33.37 6.22
CA ARG A 19 4.44 -32.00 6.49
C ARG A 19 3.97 -31.14 5.32
N ALA A 20 3.17 -30.12 5.60
CA ALA A 20 2.82 -29.12 4.60
C ALA A 20 4.12 -28.55 4.00
N ALA A 21 4.21 -28.48 2.67
CA ALA A 21 5.36 -27.88 2.01
C ALA A 21 5.52 -26.43 2.48
N PRO A 22 6.76 -25.96 2.71
CA PRO A 22 6.98 -24.58 3.12
C PRO A 22 6.45 -23.62 2.05
N LEU A 23 5.83 -22.52 2.49
CA LEU A 23 5.38 -21.47 1.58
C LEU A 23 6.60 -20.87 0.86
N PRO A 24 6.49 -20.57 -0.45
CA PRO A 24 7.49 -19.78 -1.15
C PRO A 24 7.68 -18.40 -0.48
N ASP A 25 8.89 -17.85 -0.52
CA ASP A 25 9.20 -16.61 0.20
C ASP A 25 8.41 -15.41 -0.32
N PHE A 26 8.20 -15.30 -1.64
CA PHE A 26 7.32 -14.26 -2.22
C PHE A 26 5.89 -14.29 -1.65
N VAL A 27 5.36 -15.47 -1.31
CA VAL A 27 4.04 -15.59 -0.68
C VAL A 27 4.12 -15.02 0.73
N LYS A 28 5.14 -15.39 1.51
CA LYS A 28 5.35 -14.88 2.88
C LYS A 28 5.48 -13.36 2.90
N ASP A 29 6.26 -12.81 1.97
CA ASP A 29 6.51 -11.38 1.82
C ASP A 29 5.28 -10.61 1.33
N THR A 30 4.24 -11.31 0.87
CA THR A 30 2.95 -10.74 0.44
C THR A 30 1.87 -10.87 1.51
N LEU A 31 2.04 -11.71 2.54
CA LEU A 31 1.04 -11.90 3.59
C LEU A 31 0.76 -10.63 4.39
N GLY A 32 -0.47 -10.50 4.91
CA GLY A 32 -0.87 -9.44 5.82
C GLY A 32 -1.92 -8.50 5.23
N GLU A 33 -2.06 -7.33 5.83
CA GLU A 33 -3.07 -6.34 5.44
C GLU A 33 -2.56 -5.39 4.35
N TRP A 34 -3.39 -5.21 3.33
CA TRP A 34 -3.16 -4.31 2.22
C TRP A 34 -4.33 -3.34 2.07
N LEU A 35 -4.03 -2.17 1.52
CA LEU A 35 -5.01 -1.16 1.15
C LEU A 35 -5.07 -1.10 -0.39
N VAL A 36 -6.25 -1.36 -0.94
CA VAL A 36 -6.56 -1.15 -2.35
C VAL A 36 -7.23 0.19 -2.52
N VAL A 37 -6.67 1.06 -3.36
CA VAL A 37 -7.17 2.43 -3.61
C VAL A 37 -7.17 2.77 -5.10
N THR A 38 -7.98 3.74 -5.46
CA THR A 38 -7.97 4.47 -6.73
C THR A 38 -7.28 5.83 -6.56
N ASP A 39 -6.91 6.46 -7.67
CA ASP A 39 -6.27 7.79 -7.71
C ASP A 39 -7.26 8.97 -7.51
N ASP A 40 -8.56 8.70 -7.43
CA ASP A 40 -9.61 9.71 -7.24
C ASP A 40 -9.74 10.23 -5.79
N GLY A 41 -8.94 9.71 -4.86
CA GLY A 41 -8.93 10.11 -3.45
C GLY A 41 -10.15 9.63 -2.66
N LYS A 42 -10.99 8.74 -3.21
CA LYS A 42 -12.07 8.11 -2.42
C LYS A 42 -11.51 7.08 -1.43
N PRO A 43 -12.24 6.78 -0.35
CA PRO A 43 -11.87 5.70 0.56
C PRO A 43 -11.74 4.37 -0.19
N GLY A 44 -10.59 3.72 -0.04
CA GLY A 44 -10.29 2.40 -0.56
C GLY A 44 -10.83 1.27 0.31
N CYS A 45 -10.35 0.06 0.02
CA CYS A 45 -10.72 -1.18 0.70
C CYS A 45 -9.49 -1.82 1.34
N ARG A 46 -9.61 -2.23 2.61
CA ARG A 46 -8.61 -3.08 3.26
C ARG A 46 -8.87 -4.55 2.93
N ILE A 47 -7.81 -5.28 2.61
CA ILE A 47 -7.87 -6.72 2.33
C ILE A 47 -6.72 -7.42 3.03
N THR A 48 -7.03 -8.53 3.71
CA THR A 48 -6.00 -9.41 4.29
C THR A 48 -5.67 -10.53 3.32
N LEU A 49 -4.40 -10.63 2.94
CA LEU A 49 -3.86 -11.73 2.15
C LEU A 49 -3.28 -12.76 3.12
N GLY A 50 -4.01 -13.88 3.29
CA GLY A 50 -3.68 -14.96 4.20
C GLY A 50 -2.96 -16.11 3.50
N SER A 51 -2.41 -17.05 4.28
CA SER A 51 -1.72 -18.24 3.78
C SER A 51 -2.59 -19.50 3.79
N GLU A 52 -3.87 -19.38 4.18
CA GLU A 52 -4.79 -20.51 4.18
C GLU A 52 -5.07 -20.95 2.74
N PRO A 53 -4.82 -22.23 2.37
CA PRO A 53 -5.04 -22.68 1.00
C PRO A 53 -6.52 -22.64 0.58
N VAL A 54 -6.76 -22.19 -0.65
CA VAL A 54 -8.05 -22.23 -1.35
C VAL A 54 -7.80 -22.93 -2.70
N GLY A 55 -7.69 -24.27 -2.67
CA GLY A 55 -7.27 -25.03 -3.84
C GLY A 55 -5.79 -24.78 -4.16
N LYS A 56 -5.49 -24.14 -5.31
CA LYS A 56 -4.12 -23.77 -5.72
C LYS A 56 -3.73 -22.33 -5.38
N THR A 57 -4.65 -21.56 -4.81
CA THR A 57 -4.47 -20.18 -4.39
C THR A 57 -4.51 -20.09 -2.86
N TRP A 58 -4.40 -18.88 -2.30
CA TRP A 58 -4.51 -18.63 -0.87
C TRP A 58 -5.69 -17.72 -0.55
N ARG A 59 -6.12 -17.66 0.71
CA ARG A 59 -7.29 -16.91 1.15
C ARG A 59 -7.08 -15.41 1.06
N ALA A 60 -8.04 -14.71 0.47
CA ALA A 60 -8.15 -13.26 0.54
C ALA A 60 -9.40 -12.89 1.35
N SER A 61 -9.27 -11.93 2.28
CA SER A 61 -10.34 -11.53 3.18
C SER A 61 -10.54 -10.01 3.14
N PRO A 62 -11.46 -9.50 2.31
CA PRO A 62 -11.81 -8.08 2.28
C PRO A 62 -12.49 -7.66 3.59
N ALA A 63 -12.26 -6.41 4.01
CA ALA A 63 -13.01 -5.80 5.11
C ALA A 63 -14.50 -5.66 4.75
N ALA A 64 -15.36 -5.56 5.77
CA ALA A 64 -16.82 -5.60 5.59
C ALA A 64 -17.36 -4.44 4.72
N ASP A 65 -16.71 -3.29 4.74
CA ASP A 65 -17.10 -2.11 3.97
C ASP A 65 -16.62 -2.12 2.51
N CYS A 66 -15.76 -3.08 2.15
CA CYS A 66 -15.19 -3.17 0.81
C CYS A 66 -16.23 -3.35 -0.28
N ALA A 67 -17.28 -4.14 -0.06
CA ALA A 67 -18.32 -4.36 -1.06
C ALA A 67 -19.05 -3.06 -1.45
N ALA A 68 -19.14 -2.10 -0.53
CA ALA A 68 -19.73 -0.79 -0.78
C ALA A 68 -18.75 0.19 -1.45
N ARG A 69 -17.46 0.12 -1.09
CA ARG A 69 -16.42 1.05 -1.58
C ARG A 69 -15.84 0.63 -2.94
N LEU A 70 -15.43 -0.64 -3.04
CA LEU A 70 -14.79 -1.25 -4.21
C LEU A 70 -15.40 -2.65 -4.44
N PRO A 71 -16.54 -2.76 -5.16
CA PRO A 71 -17.31 -4.00 -5.27
C PRO A 71 -16.52 -5.22 -5.76
N ASN A 72 -15.54 -5.03 -6.65
CA ASN A 72 -14.69 -6.14 -7.11
C ASN A 72 -13.76 -6.63 -6.00
N VAL A 73 -13.14 -5.72 -5.23
CA VAL A 73 -12.30 -6.12 -4.09
C VAL A 73 -13.14 -6.80 -3.02
N GLY A 74 -14.34 -6.30 -2.74
CA GLY A 74 -15.27 -6.89 -1.77
C GLY A 74 -15.76 -8.31 -2.11
N LYS A 75 -15.60 -8.75 -3.36
CA LYS A 75 -15.93 -10.13 -3.80
C LYS A 75 -14.75 -11.09 -3.75
N ALA A 76 -13.55 -10.60 -3.44
CA ALA A 76 -12.36 -11.43 -3.41
C ALA A 76 -12.44 -12.48 -2.29
N VAL A 77 -12.17 -13.73 -2.63
CA VAL A 77 -12.11 -14.85 -1.66
C VAL A 77 -10.76 -15.56 -1.69
N ALA A 78 -10.00 -15.35 -2.75
CA ALA A 78 -8.69 -15.96 -2.97
C ALA A 78 -7.73 -14.99 -3.64
N TRP A 79 -6.43 -15.25 -3.50
CA TRP A 79 -5.35 -14.55 -4.18
C TRP A 79 -4.23 -15.50 -4.57
N ASP A 80 -3.46 -15.12 -5.58
CA ASP A 80 -2.15 -15.71 -5.85
C ASP A 80 -1.12 -14.64 -6.20
N PHE A 81 0.10 -15.09 -6.45
CA PHE A 81 1.19 -14.24 -6.89
C PHE A 81 1.77 -14.77 -8.20
N SER A 82 1.73 -13.94 -9.24
CA SER A 82 2.22 -14.27 -10.59
C SER A 82 2.68 -12.99 -11.28
N GLY A 83 3.90 -12.55 -10.99
CA GLY A 83 4.39 -11.23 -11.45
C GLY A 83 3.70 -10.06 -10.75
N GLY A 84 3.16 -10.30 -9.55
CA GLY A 84 2.30 -9.39 -8.81
C GLY A 84 1.08 -10.11 -8.21
N VAL A 85 0.21 -9.38 -7.52
CA VAL A 85 -0.95 -9.93 -6.80
C VAL A 85 -2.16 -10.06 -7.73
N ARG A 86 -2.82 -11.23 -7.74
CA ARG A 86 -4.12 -11.39 -8.40
C ARG A 86 -5.18 -11.76 -7.39
N LEU A 87 -6.34 -11.11 -7.49
CA LEU A 87 -7.51 -11.38 -6.65
C LEU A 87 -8.54 -12.18 -7.44
N TYR A 88 -9.13 -13.18 -6.78
CA TYR A 88 -10.09 -14.11 -7.38
C TYR A 88 -11.42 -14.09 -6.65
N GLY A 89 -12.50 -14.17 -7.42
CA GLY A 89 -13.85 -14.39 -6.91
C GLY A 89 -14.12 -15.86 -6.61
N ALA A 90 -15.28 -16.13 -5.99
CA ALA A 90 -15.72 -17.49 -5.68
C ALA A 90 -15.93 -18.37 -6.94
N ASP A 91 -16.15 -17.74 -8.10
CA ASP A 91 -16.25 -18.41 -9.40
C ASP A 91 -14.87 -18.72 -10.03
N ARG A 92 -13.77 -18.42 -9.31
CA ARG A 92 -12.37 -18.54 -9.75
C ARG A 92 -11.98 -17.62 -10.91
N LYS A 93 -12.78 -16.61 -11.22
CA LYS A 93 -12.37 -15.56 -12.16
C LYS A 93 -11.47 -14.55 -11.48
N ILE A 94 -10.53 -14.01 -12.24
CA ILE A 94 -9.71 -12.87 -11.83
C ILE A 94 -10.64 -11.66 -11.72
N LEU A 95 -10.63 -11.02 -10.55
CA LEU A 95 -11.34 -9.78 -10.27
C LEU A 95 -10.45 -8.57 -10.55
N LEU A 96 -9.19 -8.65 -10.11
CA LEU A 96 -8.15 -7.64 -10.32
C LEU A 96 -6.79 -8.32 -10.38
N GLU A 97 -5.89 -7.77 -11.20
CA GLU A 97 -4.50 -8.19 -11.33
C GLU A 97 -3.62 -6.95 -11.18
N PHE A 98 -2.78 -6.96 -10.15
CA PHE A 98 -1.84 -5.91 -9.81
C PHE A 98 -0.46 -6.38 -10.24
N GLY A 99 0.08 -5.81 -11.32
CA GLY A 99 1.42 -6.14 -11.79
C GLY A 99 2.48 -5.47 -10.93
N GLU A 100 3.59 -6.18 -10.69
CA GLU A 100 4.81 -5.60 -10.14
C GLU A 100 5.64 -4.99 -11.28
N ASP A 101 6.16 -3.80 -11.04
CA ASP A 101 7.12 -3.11 -11.89
C ASP A 101 8.27 -2.70 -10.96
N GLU A 102 9.50 -3.03 -11.35
CA GLU A 102 10.73 -2.88 -10.54
C GLU A 102 10.92 -1.46 -9.98
N THR A 103 10.22 -0.48 -10.54
CA THR A 103 10.33 0.94 -10.16
C THR A 103 9.04 1.57 -9.64
N THR A 104 7.91 0.86 -9.66
CA THR A 104 6.61 1.46 -9.31
C THR A 104 5.78 0.59 -8.35
N LEU A 105 4.72 1.20 -7.82
CA LEU A 105 3.78 0.51 -6.94
C LEU A 105 2.99 -0.53 -7.73
N MET A 106 2.68 -1.66 -7.09
CA MET A 106 1.79 -2.66 -7.68
C MET A 106 0.44 -2.04 -8.04
N LYS A 107 0.09 -2.14 -9.32
CA LYS A 107 -1.12 -1.52 -9.88
C LYS A 107 -1.73 -2.34 -11.01
N THR A 108 -3.01 -2.11 -11.26
CA THR A 108 -3.69 -2.67 -12.45
C THR A 108 -3.21 -1.98 -13.72
N SER A 109 -3.38 -2.63 -14.87
CA SER A 109 -3.04 -2.02 -16.17
C SER A 109 -3.77 -0.69 -16.39
N PHE A 110 -3.04 0.32 -16.89
CA PHE A 110 -3.59 1.61 -17.30
C PHE A 110 -4.61 1.49 -18.44
N GLU A 111 -4.56 0.40 -19.21
CA GLU A 111 -5.50 0.13 -20.30
C GLU A 111 -6.91 -0.23 -19.79
N THR A 112 -7.04 -0.54 -18.49
CA THR A 112 -8.31 -0.92 -17.86
C THR A 112 -8.64 0.00 -16.68
N PRO A 113 -9.11 1.23 -16.95
CA PRO A 113 -9.51 2.14 -15.88
C PRO A 113 -10.79 1.64 -15.15
N PRO A 114 -10.96 2.00 -13.87
CA PRO A 114 -10.04 2.82 -13.07
C PRO A 114 -8.80 2.02 -12.65
N VAL A 115 -7.66 2.71 -12.59
CA VAL A 115 -6.42 2.12 -12.08
C VAL A 115 -6.55 1.90 -10.58
N HIS A 116 -6.28 0.69 -10.13
CA HIS A 116 -6.22 0.36 -8.72
C HIS A 116 -4.76 0.13 -8.32
N PHE A 117 -4.40 0.63 -7.15
CA PHE A 117 -3.11 0.40 -6.51
C PHE A 117 -3.33 -0.51 -5.31
N ILE A 118 -2.38 -1.39 -5.03
CA ILE A 118 -2.35 -2.18 -3.80
C ILE A 118 -1.07 -1.87 -3.03
N VAL A 119 -1.22 -1.36 -1.80
CA VAL A 119 -0.10 -0.98 -0.94
C VAL A 119 -0.24 -1.56 0.45
N ARG A 120 0.87 -1.70 1.18
CA ARG A 120 0.82 -2.13 2.57
C ARG A 120 -0.05 -1.19 3.38
N ALA A 121 -0.99 -1.75 4.14
CA ALA A 121 -1.91 -0.95 4.91
C ALA A 121 -1.16 -0.25 6.06
N LYS A 122 -1.33 1.08 6.17
CA LYS A 122 -0.78 1.89 7.25
C LYS A 122 -1.92 2.35 8.17
N PRO A 123 -1.72 2.45 9.50
CA PRO A 123 -2.78 2.92 10.41
C PRO A 123 -3.32 4.30 10.01
N GLY A 124 -4.66 4.43 9.97
CA GLY A 124 -5.35 5.68 9.63
C GLY A 124 -5.26 6.11 8.16
N VAL A 125 -4.52 5.41 7.31
CA VAL A 125 -4.53 5.63 5.86
C VAL A 125 -5.69 4.83 5.26
N GLU A 126 -6.63 5.53 4.61
CA GLU A 126 -7.80 4.92 3.97
C GLU A 126 -7.96 5.26 2.50
N ARG A 127 -7.18 6.19 1.97
CA ARG A 127 -7.34 6.72 0.61
C ARG A 127 -5.98 7.15 0.05
N ALA A 128 -5.86 7.19 -1.27
CA ALA A 128 -4.74 7.83 -1.93
C ALA A 128 -4.79 9.36 -1.75
N PRO A 129 -3.65 10.07 -1.79
CA PRO A 129 -3.67 11.52 -1.96
C PRO A 129 -4.37 11.90 -3.26
N SER A 130 -5.09 13.01 -3.26
CA SER A 130 -5.58 13.68 -4.47
C SER A 130 -5.43 15.19 -4.29
N ALA A 131 -5.29 15.94 -5.38
CA ALA A 131 -5.06 17.39 -5.27
C ALA A 131 -6.16 18.10 -4.47
N PRO A 132 -7.47 17.80 -4.63
CA PRO A 132 -8.51 18.41 -3.82
C PRO A 132 -8.35 18.19 -2.31
N LEU A 133 -7.91 17.01 -1.88
CA LEU A 133 -7.70 16.68 -0.47
C LEU A 133 -6.45 17.34 0.12
N LEU A 134 -5.48 17.68 -0.72
CA LEU A 134 -4.21 18.27 -0.34
C LEU A 134 -4.27 19.80 -0.17
N ILE A 135 -5.31 20.46 -0.68
CA ILE A 135 -5.45 21.91 -0.54
C ILE A 135 -5.50 22.31 0.95
N GLY A 136 -4.84 23.41 1.29
CA GLY A 136 -4.82 24.00 2.62
C GLY A 136 -3.42 24.16 3.20
N ASN A 137 -3.37 24.33 4.52
CA ASN A 137 -2.14 24.62 5.25
C ASN A 137 -1.56 23.36 5.87
N TRP A 138 -0.24 23.24 5.78
CA TRP A 138 0.54 22.10 6.23
C TRP A 138 1.80 22.57 6.93
N VAL A 139 2.42 21.64 7.67
CA VAL A 139 3.68 21.85 8.36
C VAL A 139 4.64 20.74 7.97
N LEU A 140 5.80 21.14 7.42
CA LEU A 140 6.96 20.28 7.28
C LEU A 140 7.69 20.24 8.63
N ARG A 141 7.92 19.04 9.16
CA ARG A 141 8.56 18.83 10.47
C ARG A 141 9.44 17.59 10.50
N ARG A 142 10.33 17.50 11.48
CA ARG A 142 10.96 16.21 11.80
C ARG A 142 9.92 15.26 12.42
N PRO A 143 10.03 13.94 12.20
CA PRO A 143 9.14 12.99 12.87
C PRO A 143 9.17 13.17 14.38
N GLY A 144 8.00 13.42 14.98
CA GLY A 144 7.86 13.72 16.42
C GLY A 144 8.59 14.98 16.91
N GLY A 145 9.11 15.81 16.00
CA GLY A 145 9.96 16.96 16.31
C GLY A 145 9.33 18.31 15.96
N PRO A 146 10.11 19.40 16.09
CA PRO A 146 9.61 20.75 15.85
C PRO A 146 9.24 20.99 14.38
N ALA A 147 8.32 21.94 14.17
CA ALA A 147 8.01 22.49 12.87
C ALA A 147 9.27 23.12 12.24
N LEU A 148 9.52 22.80 10.97
CA LEU A 148 10.62 23.37 10.19
C LEU A 148 10.11 24.45 9.24
N CYS A 149 8.93 24.27 8.65
CA CYS A 149 8.39 25.21 7.68
C CYS A 149 6.89 25.00 7.52
N SER A 150 6.10 26.07 7.60
CA SER A 150 4.71 26.03 7.15
C SER A 150 4.67 26.04 5.62
N VAL A 151 3.74 25.33 5.00
CA VAL A 151 3.50 25.37 3.55
C VAL A 151 2.01 25.44 3.27
N THR A 152 1.62 26.23 2.28
CA THR A 152 0.24 26.29 1.80
C THR A 152 0.17 25.66 0.41
N LEU A 153 -0.72 24.70 0.24
CA LEU A 153 -1.07 24.10 -1.04
C LEU A 153 -2.37 24.70 -1.55
N SER A 154 -2.36 25.19 -2.78
CA SER A 154 -3.54 25.70 -3.47
C SER A 154 -3.68 25.06 -4.85
N ARG A 155 -4.87 25.15 -5.44
CA ARG A 155 -5.11 24.69 -6.82
C ARG A 155 -4.07 25.29 -7.76
N GLY A 156 -3.45 24.43 -8.58
CA GLY A 156 -2.47 24.85 -9.58
C GLY A 156 -3.10 25.67 -10.71
N ALA A 157 -2.26 26.38 -11.47
CA ALA A 157 -2.68 27.18 -12.61
C ALA A 157 -2.99 26.33 -13.87
N LYS A 158 -2.48 25.09 -13.92
CA LYS A 158 -2.87 24.11 -14.93
C LYS A 158 -4.11 23.40 -14.42
N ASP A 159 -5.21 23.45 -15.17
CA ASP A 159 -6.48 22.78 -14.86
C ASP A 159 -6.32 21.24 -14.92
N GLY A 160 -5.70 20.66 -13.89
CA GLY A 160 -5.56 19.23 -13.73
C GLY A 160 -5.80 18.81 -12.29
N ASP A 161 -6.48 17.68 -12.10
CA ASP A 161 -6.84 17.11 -10.79
C ASP A 161 -5.62 16.66 -9.94
N THR A 162 -4.40 16.89 -10.43
CA THR A 162 -3.14 16.44 -9.82
C THR A 162 -2.16 17.57 -9.50
N ASP A 163 -2.29 18.78 -10.10
CA ASP A 163 -1.31 19.87 -9.99
C ASP A 163 -1.68 20.89 -8.89
N LEU A 164 -0.70 21.28 -8.07
CA LEU A 164 -0.84 22.21 -6.96
C LEU A 164 0.26 23.28 -6.97
N THR A 165 -0.11 24.50 -6.59
CA THR A 165 0.86 25.54 -6.22
C THR A 165 1.25 25.36 -4.76
N LEU A 166 2.55 25.43 -4.47
CA LEU A 166 3.09 25.35 -3.12
C LEU A 166 3.73 26.68 -2.74
N LYS A 167 3.33 27.24 -1.60
CA LYS A 167 3.94 28.46 -1.03
C LYS A 167 4.53 28.15 0.34
N PRO A 168 5.87 28.21 0.50
CA PRO A 168 6.49 28.15 1.82
C PRO A 168 6.13 29.40 2.63
N GLY A 169 5.87 29.21 3.92
CA GLY A 169 5.66 30.28 4.88
C GLY A 169 6.97 30.89 5.36
N THR A 170 6.87 31.96 6.14
CA THR A 170 7.99 32.62 6.81
C THR A 170 7.70 32.72 8.31
N PRO A 171 8.67 32.39 9.20
CA PRO A 171 10.00 31.86 8.92
C PRO A 171 9.98 30.39 8.46
N CYS A 172 11.06 29.96 7.79
CA CYS A 172 11.28 28.59 7.33
C CYS A 172 12.73 28.21 7.65
N ASP A 173 12.95 26.99 8.14
CA ASP A 173 14.27 26.45 8.44
C ASP A 173 15.17 26.55 7.18
N PRO A 174 16.42 27.03 7.30
CA PRO A 174 17.30 27.24 6.16
C PRO A 174 17.50 25.99 5.29
N ALA A 175 17.45 24.79 5.88
CA ALA A 175 17.59 23.54 5.15
C ALA A 175 16.36 23.19 4.30
N ILE A 176 15.20 23.75 4.60
CA ILE A 176 13.99 23.65 3.77
C ILE A 176 13.92 24.83 2.79
N ALA A 177 14.24 26.05 3.23
CA ALA A 177 14.22 27.24 2.38
C ALA A 177 15.14 27.10 1.15
N LYS A 178 16.32 26.48 1.31
CA LYS A 178 17.26 26.21 0.20
C LYS A 178 16.70 25.30 -0.89
N LEU A 179 15.65 24.52 -0.60
CA LEU A 179 15.02 23.63 -1.57
C LEU A 179 14.15 24.40 -2.56
N ARG A 180 13.83 25.66 -2.27
CA ARG A 180 13.05 26.57 -3.14
C ARG A 180 11.76 25.92 -3.66
N LEU A 181 11.05 25.22 -2.78
CA LEU A 181 9.80 24.54 -3.11
C LEU A 181 8.75 25.55 -3.61
N ASN A 182 8.13 25.27 -4.75
CA ASN A 182 7.18 26.18 -5.40
C ASN A 182 5.95 25.49 -6.04
N SER A 183 5.99 24.16 -6.18
CA SER A 183 4.91 23.39 -6.77
C SER A 183 4.80 22.01 -6.12
N ALA A 184 3.64 21.39 -6.28
CA ALA A 184 3.40 20.03 -5.84
C ALA A 184 2.51 19.29 -6.85
N ARG A 185 2.63 17.97 -6.90
CA ARG A 185 1.85 17.11 -7.79
C ARG A 185 1.54 15.78 -7.11
N VAL A 186 0.37 15.21 -7.42
CA VAL A 186 0.11 13.80 -7.13
C VAL A 186 0.54 12.96 -8.33
N GLU A 187 1.45 12.00 -8.10
CA GLU A 187 1.95 11.07 -9.12
C GLU A 187 1.74 9.64 -8.64
N ASP A 188 1.00 8.85 -9.41
CA ASP A 188 0.36 7.62 -8.95
C ASP A 188 -0.45 7.89 -7.66
N ILE A 189 0.07 7.46 -6.51
CA ILE A 189 -0.51 7.73 -5.17
C ILE A 189 0.49 8.37 -4.21
N ALA A 190 1.52 9.02 -4.75
CA ALA A 190 2.52 9.76 -3.98
C ALA A 190 2.35 11.26 -4.17
N LEU A 191 2.68 12.01 -3.11
CA LEU A 191 2.78 13.46 -3.17
C LEU A 191 4.22 13.86 -3.49
N MET A 192 4.40 14.54 -4.61
CA MET A 192 5.68 15.10 -5.02
C MET A 192 5.69 16.60 -4.70
N LEU A 193 6.70 17.07 -3.98
CA LEU A 193 6.99 18.50 -3.82
C LEU A 193 8.19 18.88 -4.68
N TYR A 194 8.07 19.93 -5.46
CA TYR A 194 9.07 20.36 -6.43
C TYR A 194 9.59 21.77 -6.10
N GLY A 195 10.86 21.99 -6.37
CA GLY A 195 11.55 23.27 -6.25
C GLY A 195 12.73 23.41 -7.22
N GLU A 196 13.37 24.57 -7.23
CA GLU A 196 14.39 24.96 -8.21
C GLU A 196 15.83 24.83 -7.69
N PRO A 197 16.83 24.50 -8.55
CA PRO A 197 16.69 24.25 -9.99
C PRO A 197 16.03 22.90 -10.31
N GLU A 198 16.35 21.83 -9.56
CA GLU A 198 15.77 20.49 -9.77
C GLU A 198 15.71 19.72 -8.43
N THR A 199 15.01 20.28 -7.44
CA THR A 199 14.80 19.59 -6.16
C THR A 199 13.43 18.95 -6.14
N SER A 200 13.36 17.67 -5.76
CA SER A 200 12.11 16.98 -5.52
C SER A 200 12.13 16.25 -4.17
N LEU A 201 10.96 16.20 -3.53
CA LEU A 201 10.72 15.39 -2.34
C LEU A 201 9.50 14.52 -2.60
N ARG A 202 9.66 13.20 -2.49
CA ARG A 202 8.56 12.24 -2.58
C ARG A 202 8.02 11.94 -1.19
N PHE A 203 6.70 12.03 -1.05
CA PHE A 203 5.97 11.74 0.16
C PHE A 203 4.91 10.66 -0.07
N GLU A 204 4.72 9.81 0.92
CA GLU A 204 3.68 8.79 0.96
C GLU A 204 2.75 9.03 2.13
N ALA A 205 1.48 8.65 2.00
CA ALA A 205 0.55 8.70 3.11
C ALA A 205 1.10 7.89 4.30
N SER A 206 1.10 8.52 5.48
CA SER A 206 1.54 7.94 6.75
C SER A 206 0.47 8.02 7.85
N GLY A 207 -0.65 8.71 7.58
CA GLY A 207 -1.84 8.79 8.43
C GLY A 207 -2.99 9.52 7.71
N PRO A 208 -4.10 9.84 8.39
CA PRO A 208 -5.29 10.47 7.77
C PRO A 208 -4.98 11.79 7.06
N GLU A 209 -4.13 12.62 7.68
CA GLU A 209 -3.69 13.91 7.15
C GLU A 209 -2.19 14.11 7.43
N SER A 210 -1.44 13.06 7.14
CA SER A 210 0.00 13.00 7.36
C SER A 210 0.65 12.25 6.21
N TYR A 211 1.78 12.80 5.76
CA TYR A 211 2.62 12.19 4.75
C TYR A 211 4.06 12.13 5.25
N ALA A 212 4.73 11.00 5.04
CA ALA A 212 6.14 10.81 5.38
C ALA A 212 6.96 10.80 4.10
N LYS A 213 8.15 11.41 4.14
CA LYS A 213 9.07 11.38 3.01
C LYS A 213 9.54 9.94 2.76
N ALA A 214 9.39 9.46 1.53
CA ALA A 214 9.62 8.06 1.17
C ALA A 214 11.10 7.67 1.31
N GLU A 215 12.03 8.42 0.71
CA GLU A 215 13.45 8.05 0.69
C GLU A 215 14.42 9.26 0.66
N GLY A 216 15.70 8.98 0.94
CA GLY A 216 16.82 9.92 0.82
C GLY A 216 16.95 10.94 1.95
N GLY A 217 18.17 11.33 2.32
CA GLY A 217 18.44 12.42 3.29
C GLY A 217 17.78 12.23 4.68
N LYS A 218 17.60 13.34 5.41
CA LYS A 218 17.00 13.30 6.76
C LYS A 218 15.47 13.12 6.70
N PRO A 219 14.86 12.29 7.58
CA PRO A 219 13.41 12.09 7.64
C PRO A 219 12.62 13.39 7.78
N LEU A 220 11.46 13.45 7.14
CA LEU A 220 10.59 14.61 7.10
C LEU A 220 9.13 14.14 7.03
N ASP A 221 8.29 14.76 7.86
CA ASP A 221 6.84 14.60 7.81
C ASP A 221 6.20 15.88 7.30
N MET A 222 5.10 15.74 6.58
CA MET A 222 4.16 16.79 6.22
C MET A 222 2.83 16.48 6.87
N VAL A 223 2.42 17.31 7.83
CA VAL A 223 1.16 17.13 8.58
C VAL A 223 0.26 18.33 8.40
N ARG A 224 -1.05 18.12 8.43
CA ARG A 224 -1.98 19.25 8.34
C ARG A 224 -1.76 20.20 9.51
N ALA A 225 -1.75 21.50 9.20
CA ALA A 225 -1.67 22.52 10.23
C ALA A 225 -2.95 22.47 11.10
N PRO A 226 -2.84 22.70 12.41
CA PRO A 226 -4.01 22.81 13.29
C PRO A 226 -4.93 23.98 12.90
#